data_AF-A0A6I2WQT5-F1
#
_entry.id   AF-A0A6I2WQT5-F1
#
_cell.length_a   1.000
_cell.length_b   1.000
_cell.length_c   1.000
_cell.angle_alpha   90.00
_cell.angle_beta   90.00
_cell.angle_gamma   90.00
#
_symmetry.space_group_name_H-M   'P 1'
#
loop_
_entity.id
_entity.type
_entity.pdbx_description
1 polymer ?
#
loop_
_entity_poly.entity_id
_entity_poly.type
_entity_poly.pdbx_seq_one_letter_code
_entity_poly.pdbx_strand_id
1 'polypeptide(L)'
;MSDVSIRFLGATDTVTGSRFLITGPKSRVLVDCGMFQGLKKDRLKNWEPFAADPRSIDAVILSHAHLDHCGYLPVLVKDGFTGPIYSTAYTKELAAVI
;
A
#
# COMPACT_ATOMS: atom_id res chain seq x y z
N MET A 1 15.37 16.56 -16.80
CA MET A 1 15.18 15.15 -16.41
C MET A 1 13.84 15.04 -15.72
N SER A 2 12.95 14.17 -16.19
CA SER A 2 11.75 13.79 -15.44
C SER A 2 12.19 12.88 -14.31
N ASP A 3 12.39 13.45 -13.11
CA ASP A 3 12.90 12.70 -11.98
C ASP A 3 11.82 11.74 -11.45
N VAL A 4 12.19 10.47 -11.29
CA VAL A 4 11.32 9.42 -10.74
C VAL A 4 11.92 8.99 -9.42
N SER A 5 11.11 8.97 -8.36
CA SER A 5 11.55 8.59 -7.02
C SER A 5 10.72 7.46 -6.45
N ILE A 6 11.33 6.68 -5.56
CA ILE A 6 10.68 5.61 -4.79
C ILE A 6 10.83 5.94 -3.32
N ARG A 7 9.71 5.93 -2.58
CA ARG A 7 9.70 6.04 -1.12
C ARG A 7 9.23 4.73 -0.51
N PHE A 8 10.06 4.16 0.34
CA PHE A 8 9.77 2.94 1.08
C PHE A 8 8.96 3.28 2.34
N LEU A 9 7.72 2.79 2.44
CA LEU A 9 6.78 3.10 3.54
C LEU A 9 6.52 1.89 4.46
N GLY A 10 7.08 0.74 4.13
CA GLY A 10 7.01 -0.51 4.89
C GLY A 10 7.80 -1.61 4.20
N ALA A 11 7.81 -2.81 4.77
CA ALA A 11 8.71 -3.90 4.39
C ALA A 11 10.21 -3.49 4.33
N THR A 12 10.60 -2.53 5.17
CA THR A 12 11.99 -2.11 5.40
C THR A 12 12.40 -2.48 6.81
N ASP A 13 13.49 -3.23 6.96
CA ASP A 13 13.92 -3.85 8.23
C ASP A 13 12.83 -4.73 8.89
N THR A 14 11.85 -5.17 8.09
CA THR A 14 10.78 -6.10 8.45
C THR A 14 10.22 -6.73 7.18
N VAL A 15 9.53 -7.86 7.29
CA VAL A 15 8.95 -8.58 6.13
C VAL A 15 7.55 -8.05 5.76
N THR A 16 6.86 -7.45 6.72
CA THR A 16 5.42 -7.18 6.62
C THR A 16 5.10 -5.69 6.39
N GLY A 17 3.87 -5.40 5.98
CA GLY A 17 3.42 -4.03 5.69
C GLY A 17 3.99 -3.47 4.40
N SER A 18 4.11 -4.30 3.35
CA SER A 18 4.65 -3.91 2.03
C SER A 18 3.91 -2.71 1.45
N ARG A 19 4.63 -1.60 1.25
CA ARG A 19 4.12 -0.32 0.73
C ARG A 19 5.26 0.49 0.11
N PHE A 20 5.20 0.71 -1.19
CA PHE A 20 6.21 1.51 -1.92
C PHE A 20 5.52 2.58 -2.76
N LEU A 21 5.82 3.85 -2.50
CA LEU A 21 5.24 4.96 -3.25
C LEU A 21 6.21 5.40 -4.35
N ILE A 22 5.81 5.17 -5.60
CA ILE A 22 6.53 5.60 -6.79
C ILE A 22 5.96 6.94 -7.24
N THR A 23 6.79 7.98 -7.30
CA THR A 23 6.40 9.32 -7.76
C THR A 23 7.14 9.65 -9.04
N GLY A 24 6.39 9.89 -10.11
CA GLY A 24 6.88 10.47 -11.36
C GLY A 24 6.31 11.88 -11.60
N PRO A 25 6.60 12.50 -12.76
CA PRO A 25 6.20 13.89 -13.03
C PRO A 25 4.69 14.13 -13.12
N LYS A 26 3.91 13.09 -13.44
CA LYS A 26 2.46 13.18 -13.69
C LYS A 26 1.62 12.24 -12.83
N SER A 27 2.27 11.36 -12.06
CA SER A 27 1.57 10.28 -11.36
C SER A 27 2.29 9.82 -10.11
N ARG A 28 1.52 9.38 -9.12
CA ARG A 28 1.91 8.80 -7.85
C ARG A 28 1.21 7.46 -7.69
N VAL A 29 1.97 6.38 -7.77
CA VAL A 29 1.45 5.00 -7.72
C VAL A 29 1.97 4.32 -6.48
N LEU A 30 1.06 3.72 -5.72
CA LEU A 30 1.41 2.89 -4.57
C LEU A 30 1.49 1.42 -5.01
N VAL A 31 2.64 0.78 -4.80
CA VAL A 31 2.80 -0.66 -4.96
C VAL A 31 2.61 -1.31 -3.59
N ASP A 32 1.61 -2.19 -3.53
CA ASP A 32 1.06 -2.82 -2.33
C ASP A 32 0.50 -1.84 -1.27
N CYS A 33 -0.43 -2.34 -0.46
CA CYS A 33 -1.00 -1.66 0.68
C CYS A 33 -1.14 -2.64 1.85
N GLY A 34 0.00 -3.12 2.33
CA GLY A 34 0.10 -4.17 3.32
C GLY A 34 -0.19 -3.77 4.76
N MET A 35 -0.79 -4.67 5.53
CA MET A 35 -0.88 -4.57 6.99
C MET A 35 0.41 -5.08 7.64
N PHE A 36 0.97 -4.35 8.62
CA PHE A 36 2.06 -4.85 9.45
C PHE A 36 1.57 -5.94 10.42
N GLN A 37 2.27 -7.07 10.43
CA GLN A 37 1.98 -8.24 11.24
C GLN A 37 3.10 -8.54 12.26
N GLY A 38 2.97 -9.62 13.03
CA GLY A 38 4.02 -10.12 13.90
C GLY A 38 4.19 -9.35 15.21
N LEU A 39 5.42 -8.88 15.49
CA LEU A 39 5.79 -8.26 16.75
C LEU A 39 4.91 -7.04 17.06
N LYS A 40 4.62 -6.81 18.35
CA LYS A 40 3.77 -5.69 18.79
C LYS A 40 4.25 -4.35 18.21
N LYS A 41 5.56 -4.10 18.21
CA LYS A 41 6.16 -2.87 17.66
C LYS A 41 5.81 -2.63 16.20
N ASP A 42 5.69 -3.68 15.39
CA ASP A 42 5.37 -3.57 13.98
C ASP A 42 3.87 -3.42 13.78
N ARG A 43 3.06 -4.19 14.52
CA ARG A 43 1.60 -4.05 14.46
C ARG A 43 1.17 -2.62 14.80
N LEU A 44 1.74 -2.00 15.82
CA LEU A 44 1.41 -0.62 16.21
C LEU A 44 1.51 0.40 15.05
N LYS A 45 2.36 0.15 14.05
CA LYS A 45 2.47 1.00 12.85
C LYS A 45 1.20 1.06 12.00
N ASN A 46 0.27 0.09 12.10
CA ASN A 46 -1.01 0.21 11.37
C ASN A 46 -1.95 1.28 11.97
N TRP A 47 -1.66 1.77 13.18
CA TRP A 47 -2.43 2.82 13.86
C TRP A 47 -1.78 4.20 13.69
N GLU A 48 -0.58 4.26 13.13
CA GLU A 48 0.08 5.51 12.80
C GLU A 48 -0.58 6.14 11.55
N PRO A 49 -0.61 7.49 11.46
CA PRO A 49 -1.10 8.16 10.26
C PRO A 49 -0.34 7.69 9.02
N PHE A 50 -1.06 7.53 7.91
CA PHE A 50 -0.43 7.17 6.65
C PHE A 50 0.62 8.22 6.25
N ALA A 51 1.79 7.75 5.82
CA ALA A 51 2.98 8.60 5.62
C ALA A 51 2.90 9.53 4.39
N ALA A 52 1.77 9.55 3.67
CA ALA A 52 1.45 10.44 2.56
C ALA A 52 -0.05 10.81 2.60
N ASP A 53 -0.49 11.80 1.82
CA ASP A 53 -1.94 12.05 1.66
C ASP A 53 -2.55 10.95 0.76
N PRO A 54 -3.50 10.13 1.23
CA PRO A 54 -4.14 9.09 0.41
C PRO A 54 -4.80 9.65 -0.85
N ARG A 55 -5.30 10.89 -0.82
CA ARG A 55 -5.92 11.56 -1.97
C ARG A 55 -4.91 11.97 -3.05
N SER A 56 -3.63 11.98 -2.72
CA SER A 56 -2.54 12.27 -3.66
C SER A 56 -2.07 11.05 -4.45
N ILE A 57 -2.64 9.86 -4.19
CA ILE A 57 -2.26 8.62 -4.85
C ILE A 57 -3.23 8.39 -6.02
N ASP A 58 -2.69 8.25 -7.22
CA ASP A 58 -3.48 8.10 -8.44
C ASP A 58 -3.94 6.65 -8.65
N ALA A 59 -3.16 5.67 -8.18
CA ALA A 59 -3.48 4.26 -8.31
C ALA A 59 -2.75 3.41 -7.26
N VAL A 60 -3.33 2.25 -6.95
CA VAL A 60 -2.67 1.18 -6.19
C VAL A 60 -2.49 -0.03 -7.11
N ILE A 61 -1.34 -0.70 -7.03
CA ILE A 61 -1.08 -1.98 -7.69
C ILE A 61 -0.82 -3.02 -6.60
N LEU A 62 -1.58 -4.11 -6.59
CA LEU A 62 -1.31 -5.24 -5.71
C LEU A 62 -0.50 -6.30 -6.44
N SER A 63 0.63 -6.68 -5.85
CA SER A 63 1.46 -7.78 -6.35
C SER A 63 0.75 -9.12 -6.22
N HIS A 64 0.19 -9.41 -5.03
CA HIS A 64 -0.54 -10.62 -4.71
C HIS A 64 -1.42 -10.41 -3.47
N ALA A 65 -2.18 -11.43 -3.10
CA ALA A 65 -3.25 -11.30 -2.13
C ALA A 65 -2.82 -11.54 -0.67
N HIS A 66 -1.54 -11.65 -0.31
CA HIS A 66 -1.23 -11.83 1.12
C HIS A 66 -1.58 -10.58 1.93
N LEU A 67 -1.99 -10.78 3.19
CA LEU A 67 -2.50 -9.71 4.06
C LEU A 67 -1.45 -8.60 4.31
N ASP A 68 -0.17 -8.94 4.32
CA ASP A 68 0.95 -7.99 4.38
C ASP A 68 1.24 -7.26 3.07
N HIS A 69 0.43 -7.46 2.02
CA HIS A 69 0.45 -6.74 0.75
C HIS A 69 -0.88 -6.05 0.41
N CYS A 70 -2.03 -6.51 0.95
CA CYS A 70 -3.33 -5.89 0.66
C CYS A 70 -4.14 -5.48 1.89
N GLY A 71 -3.78 -5.94 3.09
CA GLY A 71 -4.61 -5.83 4.29
C GLY A 71 -4.83 -4.41 4.84
N TYR A 72 -4.06 -3.43 4.37
CA TYR A 72 -4.24 -2.01 4.76
C TYR A 72 -5.12 -1.22 3.77
N LEU A 73 -5.50 -1.82 2.63
CA LEU A 73 -6.36 -1.18 1.63
C LEU A 73 -7.64 -0.55 2.22
N PRO A 74 -8.40 -1.22 3.11
CA PRO A 74 -9.63 -0.64 3.64
C PRO A 74 -9.39 0.66 4.42
N VAL A 75 -8.25 0.75 5.13
CA VAL A 75 -7.85 1.96 5.87
C VAL A 75 -7.47 3.07 4.90
N LEU A 76 -6.68 2.76 3.86
CA LEU A 76 -6.32 3.73 2.82
C LEU A 76 -7.56 4.34 2.14
N VAL A 77 -8.56 3.51 1.81
CA VAL A 77 -9.83 3.96 1.23
C VAL A 77 -10.62 4.81 2.22
N LYS A 78 -10.73 4.37 3.49
CA LYS A 78 -11.39 5.14 4.56
C LYS A 78 -10.77 6.52 4.75
N ASP A 79 -9.46 6.63 4.58
CA ASP A 79 -8.70 7.87 4.75
C ASP A 79 -8.68 8.76 3.49
N GLY A 80 -9.41 8.37 2.44
CA GLY A 80 -9.75 9.24 1.31
C GLY A 80 -9.16 8.86 -0.06
N PHE A 81 -8.49 7.71 -0.18
CA PHE A 81 -8.10 7.20 -1.49
C PHE A 81 -9.35 6.79 -2.31
N THR A 82 -9.42 7.25 -3.56
CA THR A 82 -10.56 7.02 -4.47
C THR A 82 -10.12 6.51 -5.85
N GLY A 83 -8.82 6.30 -6.06
CA GLY A 83 -8.27 5.85 -7.33
C GLY A 83 -8.51 4.36 -7.61
N PRO A 84 -8.19 3.89 -8.82
CA PRO A 84 -8.25 2.48 -9.18
C PRO A 84 -7.24 1.62 -8.40
N ILE A 85 -7.64 0.38 -8.13
CA ILE A 85 -6.78 -0.68 -7.59
C ILE A 85 -6.59 -1.73 -8.67
N TYR A 86 -5.36 -1.90 -9.15
CA TYR A 86 -4.99 -2.87 -10.17
C TYR A 86 -4.42 -4.13 -9.54
N SER A 87 -4.81 -5.28 -10.07
CA SER A 87 -4.31 -6.60 -9.70
C SER A 87 -4.68 -7.62 -10.77
N THR A 88 -4.18 -8.85 -10.66
CA THR A 88 -4.71 -9.97 -11.46
C THR A 88 -6.09 -10.39 -10.94
N ALA A 89 -6.86 -11.07 -11.78
CA ALA A 89 -8.23 -11.51 -11.44
C ALA A 89 -8.27 -12.31 -10.12
N TYR A 90 -7.40 -13.31 -9.97
CA TYR A 90 -7.36 -14.15 -8.77
C TYR A 90 -6.81 -13.42 -7.53
N THR A 91 -5.88 -12.46 -7.70
CA THR A 91 -5.45 -11.62 -6.58
C THR A 91 -6.61 -10.80 -6.03
N LYS A 92 -7.46 -10.22 -6.91
CA LYS A 92 -8.65 -9.47 -6.50
C LYS A 92 -9.64 -10.34 -5.74
N GLU A 93 -9.94 -11.54 -6.26
CA GLU A 93 -10.89 -12.46 -5.63
C GLU A 93 -10.41 -12.90 -4.25
N LEU A 94 -9.12 -13.26 -4.12
CA LEU A 94 -8.54 -13.64 -2.84
C LEU A 94 -8.51 -12.44 -1.89
N ALA A 95 -8.00 -11.28 -2.29
CA ALA A 95 -7.89 -10.10 -1.43
C ALA A 95 -9.24 -9.60 -0.88
N ALA A 96 -10.37 -9.99 -1.49
CA ALA A 96 -11.71 -9.63 -1.03
C ALA A 96 -12.21 -10.48 0.16
N VAL A 97 -11.56 -11.61 0.47
CA VAL A 97 -12.02 -12.59 1.49
C VAL A 97 -11.07 -12.78 2.66
N ILE A 98 -10.00 -11.99 2.74
CA ILE A 98 -8.92 -12.03 3.75
C ILE A 98 -8.90 -10.70 4.49
#